data_AF-A0A3D0RKW3-F1
#
_entry.id   AF-A0A3D0RKW3-F1
#
_cell.length_a   1.000
_cell.length_b   1.000
_cell.length_c   1.000
_cell.angle_alpha   90.00
_cell.angle_beta   90.00
_cell.angle_gamma   90.00
#
_symmetry.space_group_name_H-M   'P 1'
#
loop_
_entity.id
_entity.type
_entity.pdbx_description
1 polymer ?
#
loop_
_entity_poly.entity_id
_entity_poly.type
_entity_poly.pdbx_seq_one_letter_code
_entity_poly.pdbx_strand_id
1 'polypeptide(L)' 'MSPYEIDLVYLWVDGSDPEWLAKKREYLENKTGLNIEATSKARIADNDELRYSLRSAEKYAPWIRKVFIVTDEQKP' A
#
# COMPACT_ATOMS: atom_id res chain seq x y z
N MET A 1 -25.01 -1.38 -14.97
CA MET A 1 -23.96 -2.16 -14.27
C MET A 1 -22.78 -2.30 -15.20
N SER A 2 -21.55 -2.12 -14.70
CA SER A 2 -20.33 -2.42 -15.48
C SER A 2 -20.39 -3.89 -15.94
N PRO A 3 -20.04 -4.21 -17.19
CA PRO A 3 -19.97 -5.60 -17.65
C PRO A 3 -18.80 -6.37 -17.01
N TYR A 4 -17.92 -5.68 -16.29
CA TYR A 4 -16.74 -6.26 -15.65
C TYR A 4 -16.88 -6.25 -14.14
N GLU A 5 -16.53 -7.39 -13.54
CA GLU A 5 -16.23 -7.49 -12.12
C GLU A 5 -14.90 -6.79 -11.85
N ILE A 6 -14.91 -5.78 -11.00
CA ILE A 6 -13.71 -5.02 -10.63
C ILE A 6 -13.45 -5.22 -9.14
N ASP A 7 -12.23 -5.62 -8.82
CA ASP A 7 -11.72 -5.70 -7.46
C ASP A 7 -10.77 -4.53 -7.18
N LEU A 8 -10.73 -4.09 -5.93
CA LEU A 8 -9.82 -3.05 -5.46
C LEU A 8 -8.71 -3.70 -4.63
N VAL A 9 -7.45 -3.44 -5.00
CA VAL A 9 -6.28 -3.99 -4.32
C VAL A 9 -5.45 -2.84 -3.74
N TYR A 10 -5.32 -2.84 -2.41
CA TYR A 10 -4.40 -1.97 -1.69
C TYR A 10 -3.11 -2.72 -1.41
N LEU A 11 -1.98 -2.08 -1.71
CA LEU A 11 -0.68 -2.47 -1.19
C LEU A 11 -0.39 -1.54 -0.02
N TRP A 12 -0.12 -2.09 1.16
CA TRP A 12 0.09 -1.29 2.35
C TRP A 12 1.23 -1.83 3.20
N VAL A 13 1.97 -0.90 3.78
CA VAL A 13 2.97 -1.16 4.81
C VAL A 13 2.90 -0.05 5.87
N ASP A 14 3.12 -0.39 7.13
CA ASP A 14 3.50 0.53 8.18
C ASP A 14 4.95 0.96 7.96
N GLY A 15 5.15 2.19 7.50
CA GLY A 15 6.50 2.73 7.30
C GLY A 15 7.28 3.00 8.58
N SER A 16 6.64 2.85 9.75
CA SER A 16 7.29 2.93 11.06
C SER A 16 7.71 1.57 11.62
N ASP A 17 7.32 0.47 10.98
CA ASP A 17 7.68 -0.88 11.39
C ASP A 17 9.20 -1.11 11.28
N PRO A 18 9.91 -1.38 12.40
CA PRO A 18 11.35 -1.56 12.40
C PRO A 18 11.81 -2.81 11.64
N GLU A 19 11.04 -3.90 11.64
CA GLU A 19 11.39 -5.14 10.93
C GLU A 19 11.32 -4.91 9.42
N TRP A 20 10.25 -4.28 8.97
CA TRP A 20 10.08 -3.90 7.57
C TRP A 20 11.15 -2.90 7.11
N LEU A 21 11.49 -1.89 7.92
CA LEU A 21 12.53 -0.93 7.62
C LEU A 21 13.92 -1.58 7.51
N ALA A 22 14.23 -2.58 8.34
CA ALA A 22 15.47 -3.34 8.27
C ALA A 22 15.54 -4.14 6.96
N LYS A 23 14.47 -4.89 6.64
CA LYS A 23 14.33 -5.64 5.38
C LYS A 23 14.45 -4.73 4.16
N LYS A 24 13.76 -3.58 4.15
CA LYS A 24 13.86 -2.57 3.09
C LYS A 24 15.31 -2.12 2.88
N ARG A 25 16.03 -1.81 3.97
CA ARG A 25 17.42 -1.33 3.89
C ARG A 25 18.33 -2.37 3.24
N GLU A 26 18.23 -3.62 3.68
CA GLU A 26 19.01 -4.75 3.12
C GLU A 26 18.79 -4.91 1.61
N TYR A 27 17.54 -4.82 1.14
CA TYR A 27 17.24 -4.90 -0.29
C TYR A 27 17.74 -3.70 -1.09
N LEU A 28 17.77 -2.50 -0.51
CA LEU A 28 18.22 -1.28 -1.19
C LEU A 28 19.74 -1.17 -1.26
N GLU A 29 20.47 -1.59 -0.22
CA GLU A 29 21.94 -1.56 -0.19
C GLU A 29 22.57 -2.40 -1.33
N ASN A 30 21.87 -3.44 -1.78
CA ASN A 30 22.33 -4.35 -2.83
C ASN A 30 21.89 -3.96 -4.26
N LYS A 31 21.30 -2.77 -4.45
CA LYS A 31 20.72 -2.35 -5.74
C LYS A 31 21.39 -1.08 -6.29
N THR A 32 21.87 -1.13 -7.53
CA THR A 32 22.28 0.06 -8.29
C THR A 32 21.13 0.55 -9.18
N GLY A 33 21.14 1.85 -9.53
CA GLY A 33 20.12 2.44 -10.41
C GLY A 33 18.74 2.60 -9.79
N LEU A 34 18.66 2.72 -8.46
CA LEU A 34 17.40 2.91 -7.75
C LEU A 34 16.71 4.22 -8.13
N ASN A 35 15.39 4.16 -8.29
CA ASN A 35 14.57 5.35 -8.40
C ASN A 35 14.44 6.00 -7.01
N ILE A 36 14.98 7.21 -6.87
CA ILE A 36 15.05 7.94 -5.60
C ILE A 36 13.64 8.19 -5.03
N GLU A 37 12.67 8.56 -5.86
CA GLU A 37 11.29 8.82 -5.43
C GLU A 37 10.63 7.56 -4.87
N ALA A 38 10.84 6.42 -5.53
CA ALA A 38 10.30 5.12 -5.10
C ALA A 38 10.90 4.63 -3.77
N THR A 39 12.10 5.11 -3.41
CA THR A 39 12.78 4.74 -2.15
C THR A 39 12.59 5.75 -1.02
N SER A 40 12.03 6.92 -1.34
CA SER A 40 11.86 8.04 -0.41
C SER A 40 11.00 7.68 0.81
N LYS A 41 11.19 8.41 1.91
CA LYS A 41 10.36 8.26 3.11
C LYS A 41 8.89 8.60 2.85
N ALA A 42 8.62 9.54 1.94
CA ALA A 42 7.26 9.94 1.59
C ALA A 42 6.45 8.77 0.98
N ARG A 43 7.11 7.82 0.30
CA ARG A 43 6.47 6.65 -0.32
C ARG A 43 5.90 5.66 0.71
N ILE A 44 6.39 5.72 1.95
CA ILE A 44 6.09 4.76 3.02
C ILE A 44 5.43 5.43 4.22
N ALA A 45 5.19 6.74 4.16
CA ALA A 45 4.59 7.47 5.26
C ALA A 45 3.10 7.14 5.33
N ASP A 46 2.64 6.72 6.51
CA ASP A 46 1.22 6.50 6.78
C ASP A 46 0.59 7.80 7.31
N ASN A 47 -0.42 8.30 6.59
CA ASN A 47 -1.24 9.45 6.93
C ASN A 47 -2.73 9.06 7.01
N ASP A 48 -3.01 7.84 7.47
CA ASP A 48 -4.34 7.23 7.49
C ASP A 48 -4.96 7.05 6.09
N GLU A 49 -4.16 7.07 5.00
CA GLU A 49 -4.70 7.02 3.64
C GLU A 49 -5.49 5.75 3.35
N LEU A 50 -5.09 4.60 3.91
CA LEU A 50 -5.83 3.35 3.77
C LEU A 50 -7.24 3.49 4.35
N ARG A 51 -7.35 4.04 5.57
CA ARG A 51 -8.63 4.28 6.25
C ARG A 51 -9.52 5.24 5.46
N TYR A 52 -8.98 6.36 4.99
CA TYR A 52 -9.77 7.33 4.23
C TYR A 52 -10.16 6.80 2.85
N SER A 53 -9.28 6.06 2.19
CA SER A 53 -9.54 5.47 0.88
C SER A 53 -10.62 4.38 0.95
N LEU A 54 -10.59 3.50 1.96
CA LEU A 54 -11.62 2.48 2.19
C LEU A 54 -13.01 3.10 2.39
N ARG A 55 -13.12 4.14 3.22
CA ARG A 55 -14.38 4.88 3.43
C ARG A 55 -14.87 5.56 2.16
N SER A 56 -13.94 6.08 1.35
CA SER A 56 -14.27 6.67 0.05
C SER A 56 -14.79 5.60 -0.93
N ALA A 57 -14.12 4.45 -1.01
CA ALA A 57 -14.52 3.33 -1.85
C ALA A 57 -15.92 2.81 -1.46
N GLU A 58 -16.18 2.63 -0.16
CA GLU A 58 -17.50 2.24 0.35
C GLU A 58 -18.60 3.22 -0.10
N LYS A 59 -18.34 4.54 0.01
CA LYS A 59 -19.33 5.57 -0.30
C LYS A 59 -19.52 5.83 -1.79
N TYR A 60 -18.44 5.84 -2.57
CA TYR A 60 -18.44 6.35 -3.94
C TYR A 60 -18.22 5.27 -5.01
N ALA A 61 -17.79 4.08 -4.62
CA ALA A 61 -17.57 2.95 -5.53
C ALA A 61 -18.27 1.67 -5.05
N PRO A 62 -19.59 1.70 -4.79
CA PRO A 62 -20.36 0.53 -4.31
C PRO A 62 -20.43 -0.61 -5.34
N TRP A 63 -19.93 -0.40 -6.55
CA TRP A 63 -19.83 -1.40 -7.61
C TRP A 63 -18.57 -2.27 -7.52
N ILE A 64 -17.61 -1.94 -6.64
CA ILE A 64 -16.46 -2.81 -6.38
C ILE A 64 -16.94 -4.11 -5.78
N ARG A 65 -16.46 -5.23 -6.33
CA ARG A 65 -16.88 -6.56 -5.90
C ARG A 65 -16.14 -7.02 -4.65
N LYS A 66 -14.81 -6.93 -4.65
CA LYS A 66 -13.97 -7.29 -3.51
C LYS A 66 -12.91 -6.23 -3.25
N VAL A 67 -12.57 -6.09 -1.99
CA VAL A 67 -11.44 -5.29 -1.53
C VAL A 67 -10.39 -6.25 -0.96
N PHE A 68 -9.16 -6.16 -1.46
CA PHE A 68 -8.00 -6.87 -0.96
C PHE A 68 -7.01 -5.86 -0.37
N ILE A 69 -6.46 -6.20 0.78
CA ILE A 69 -5.36 -5.46 1.40
C ILE A 69 -4.21 -6.43 1.50
N VAL A 70 -3.13 -6.15 0.75
CA VAL A 70 -1.92 -6.96 0.69
C VAL A 70 -0.84 -6.24 1.49
N THR A 71 -0.30 -6.95 2.48
CA THR A 71 0.64 -6.42 3.47
C THR A 71 1.89 -7.28 3.52
N ASP A 72 2.99 -6.72 4.02
CA ASP A 72 4.21 -7.49 4.30
C ASP A 72 4.14 -8.06 5.72
N GLU A 73 3.23 -9.01 5.93
CA GLU A 73 2.94 -9.70 7.23
C GLU A 73 2.39 -8.80 8.35
N GLN A 74 2.23 -7.51 8.08
CA GLN A 74 1.66 -6.53 9.00
C GLN A 74 0.13 -6.58 9.03
N LYS A 75 -0.44 -6.04 10.11
CA LYS A 75 -1.88 -5.91 10.32
C LYS A 75 -2.28 -4.43 10.31
N PRO A 76 -2.85 -3.93 9.21
CA PRO A 76 -3.40 -2.58 9.11
C PRO A 76 -4.65 -2.39 9.98
#